data_AF-A0A098BL80-F1
#
_entry.id   AF-A0A098BL80-F1
#
_cell.length_a   1.000
_cell.length_b   1.000
_cell.length_c   1.000
_cell.angle_alpha   90.00
_cell.angle_beta   90.00
_cell.angle_gamma   90.00
#
_symmetry.space_group_name_H-M   'P 1'
#
loop_
_entity.id
_entity.type
_entity.pdbx_description
1 polymer ?
#
loop_
_entity_poly.entity_id
_entity_poly.type
_entity_poly.pdbx_seq_one_letter_code
_entity_poly.pdbx_strand_id
1 'polypeptide(L)'
;MFDWRDAAYCATEHVEAYTTDNLPEPTARHECTMRARIVEKLCGPCPVWRECGMEALQYDTRGVIRAGIAFPDVKVGSARRRLMVRLGLSGDPLQEKAAVPRTHCDRDHELVGDNVIVRKDGARLCRACSLARGAERRAKARAQRESRLALLREAA
;
A
#
# COMPACT_ATOMS: atom_id res chain seq x y z
N MET A 1 -23.23 10.56 -30.20
CA MET A 1 -22.81 9.91 -28.94
C MET A 1 -21.89 10.90 -28.26
N PHE A 2 -22.23 11.39 -27.08
CA PHE A 2 -21.42 12.39 -26.37
C PHE A 2 -20.26 11.66 -25.70
N ASP A 3 -19.01 12.00 -26.04
CA ASP A 3 -17.83 11.47 -25.36
C ASP A 3 -17.64 12.29 -24.07
N TRP A 4 -17.64 11.62 -22.92
CA TRP A 4 -17.43 12.27 -21.63
C TRP A 4 -16.05 12.95 -21.57
N ARG A 5 -15.08 12.50 -22.39
CA ARG A 5 -13.76 13.11 -22.49
C ARG A 5 -13.81 14.56 -22.97
N ASP A 6 -14.77 14.92 -23.81
CA ASP A 6 -14.95 16.29 -24.30
C ASP A 6 -15.45 17.24 -23.19
N ALA A 7 -16.08 16.70 -22.15
CA ALA A 7 -16.52 17.45 -20.96
C ALA A 7 -15.46 17.49 -19.84
N ALA A 8 -14.30 16.86 -20.02
CA ALA A 8 -13.24 16.88 -19.03
C ALA A 8 -12.54 18.24 -19.02
N TYR A 9 -12.30 18.80 -17.82
CA TYR A 9 -11.54 20.06 -17.71
C TYR A 9 -10.12 19.94 -18.25
N CYS A 10 -9.53 18.74 -18.20
CA CYS A 10 -8.22 18.51 -18.77
C CYS A 10 -8.21 18.44 -20.31
N ALA A 11 -9.37 18.41 -20.98
CA ALA A 11 -9.43 18.33 -22.43
C ALA A 11 -8.88 19.58 -23.13
N THR A 12 -8.90 20.74 -22.45
CA THR A 12 -8.37 22.01 -22.96
C THR A 12 -6.98 22.35 -22.42
N GLU A 13 -6.42 21.50 -21.55
CA GLU A 13 -5.15 21.73 -20.85
C GLU A 13 -4.01 20.92 -21.46
N HIS A 14 -2.76 21.30 -21.19
CA HIS A 14 -1.60 20.53 -21.62
C HIS A 14 -1.52 19.19 -20.88
N VAL A 15 -1.35 18.09 -21.63
CA VAL A 15 -1.25 16.71 -21.11
C VAL A 15 -0.17 16.57 -20.02
N GLU A 16 0.93 17.32 -20.14
CA GLU A 16 2.04 17.30 -19.19
C GLU A 16 1.60 17.66 -17.76
N ALA A 17 0.63 18.56 -17.59
CA ALA A 17 0.11 18.95 -16.27
C ALA A 17 -0.53 17.77 -15.51
N TYR A 18 -0.87 16.70 -16.21
CA TYR A 18 -1.51 15.49 -15.68
C TYR A 18 -0.57 14.29 -15.65
N THR A 19 0.74 14.50 -15.75
CA THR A 19 1.76 13.44 -15.58
C THR A 19 2.24 13.38 -14.13
N THR A 20 2.66 12.21 -13.66
CA THR A 20 3.17 12.06 -12.29
C THR A 20 4.58 12.60 -12.09
N ASP A 21 5.32 12.81 -13.19
CA ASP A 21 6.70 13.30 -13.19
C ASP A 21 6.77 14.78 -12.80
N ASN A 22 5.70 15.53 -13.07
CA ASN A 22 5.54 16.93 -12.67
C ASN A 22 5.08 17.10 -11.21
N LEU A 23 4.90 16.00 -10.47
CA LEU A 23 4.59 16.07 -9.05
C LEU A 23 5.89 16.00 -8.22
N PRO A 24 5.96 16.71 -7.08
CA PRO A 24 7.14 16.65 -6.22
C PRO A 24 7.48 15.22 -5.82
N GLU A 25 8.76 14.87 -5.81
CA GLU A 25 9.23 13.55 -5.42
C GLU A 25 8.79 13.23 -3.97
N PRO A 26 8.40 11.97 -3.67
CA PRO A 26 7.95 11.58 -2.34
C PRO A 26 9.16 11.09 -1.52
N THR A 27 10.06 11.99 -1.16
CA THR A 27 11.18 11.73 -0.25
C THR A 27 10.71 11.60 1.21
N ALA A 28 9.59 12.21 1.57
CA ALA A 28 9.03 12.22 2.93
C ALA A 28 7.51 11.95 3.00
N ARG A 29 7.03 11.52 4.18
CA ARG A 29 5.59 11.30 4.45
C ARG A 29 4.73 12.55 4.20
N HIS A 30 5.30 13.75 4.40
CA HIS A 30 4.62 15.03 4.17
C HIS A 30 4.36 15.30 2.67
N GLU A 31 5.25 14.82 1.79
CA GLU A 31 5.15 15.04 0.34
C GLU A 31 4.07 14.17 -0.30
N CYS A 32 3.80 12.98 0.25
CA CYS A 32 2.63 12.18 -0.13
C CYS A 32 1.31 12.96 0.04
N THR A 33 1.20 13.74 1.13
CA THR A 33 0.02 14.58 1.38
C THR A 33 -0.05 15.77 0.42
N MET A 34 1.09 16.38 0.07
CA MET A 34 1.12 17.47 -0.92
C MET A 34 0.72 16.99 -2.32
N ARG A 35 1.26 15.86 -2.80
CA ARG A 35 0.87 15.29 -4.10
C ARG A 35 -0.63 15.03 -4.17
N ALA A 36 -1.21 14.45 -3.12
CA ALA A 36 -2.66 14.22 -3.05
C ALA A 36 -3.46 15.52 -3.17
N ARG A 37 -3.03 16.59 -2.50
CA ARG A 37 -3.69 17.91 -2.58
C ARG A 37 -3.58 18.56 -3.96
N ILE A 38 -2.42 18.48 -4.60
CA ILE A 38 -2.22 19.02 -5.96
C ILE A 38 -3.17 18.32 -6.94
N VAL A 39 -3.15 16.99 -6.89
CA VAL A 39 -3.98 16.15 -7.76
C VAL A 39 -5.48 16.38 -7.52
N GLU A 40 -5.89 16.50 -6.27
CA GLU A 40 -7.29 16.80 -5.91
C GLU A 40 -7.72 18.17 -6.41
N LYS A 41 -6.84 19.19 -6.37
CA LYS A 41 -7.13 20.50 -6.97
C LYS A 41 -7.30 20.43 -8.48
N LEU A 42 -6.47 19.65 -9.18
CA LEU A 42 -6.52 19.52 -10.64
C LEU A 42 -7.80 18.82 -11.12
N CYS A 43 -8.18 17.72 -10.46
CA CYS A 43 -9.24 16.84 -10.97
C CYS A 43 -10.50 16.78 -10.12
N GLY A 44 -10.46 17.23 -8.86
CA GLY A 44 -11.58 17.14 -7.91
C GLY A 44 -12.87 17.83 -8.38
N PRO A 45 -12.80 19.03 -8.99
CA PRO A 45 -13.97 19.74 -9.52
C PRO A 45 -14.48 19.23 -10.87
N CYS A 46 -13.77 18.31 -11.53
CA CYS A 46 -14.09 17.89 -12.90
C CYS A 46 -15.43 17.13 -12.95
N PRO A 47 -16.38 17.49 -13.82
CA PRO A 47 -17.73 16.89 -13.83
C PRO A 47 -17.72 15.39 -14.20
N VAL A 48 -16.69 14.94 -14.92
CA VAL A 48 -16.55 13.57 -15.43
C VAL A 48 -15.52 12.75 -14.66
N TRP A 49 -15.24 13.13 -13.41
CA TRP A 49 -14.24 12.44 -12.58
C TRP A 49 -14.59 10.96 -12.36
N ARG A 50 -15.88 10.61 -12.36
CA ARG A 50 -16.34 9.24 -12.11
C ARG A 50 -16.09 8.34 -13.31
N GLU A 51 -16.45 8.79 -14.52
CA GLU A 51 -16.22 8.11 -15.79
C GLU A 51 -14.71 7.94 -16.03
N CYS A 52 -13.93 9.01 -15.82
CA CYS A 52 -12.48 9.00 -15.83
C CYS A 52 -11.89 7.95 -14.87
N GLY A 53 -12.48 7.83 -13.67
CA GLY A 53 -12.08 6.83 -12.69
C GLY A 53 -12.40 5.39 -13.12
N MET A 54 -13.60 5.16 -13.65
CA MET A 54 -13.98 3.84 -14.15
C MET A 54 -13.08 3.39 -15.31
N GLU A 55 -12.77 4.30 -16.24
CA GLU A 55 -11.82 4.04 -17.31
C GLU A 55 -10.40 3.76 -16.78
N ALA A 56 -9.92 4.53 -15.81
CA ALA A 56 -8.61 4.31 -15.20
C ALA A 56 -8.46 2.94 -14.50
N LEU A 57 -9.58 2.32 -14.10
CA LEU A 57 -9.59 0.94 -13.62
C LEU A 57 -9.56 -0.09 -14.75
N GLN A 58 -9.94 0.25 -15.97
CA GLN A 58 -9.91 -0.71 -17.10
C GLN A 58 -8.55 -0.73 -17.79
N TYR A 59 -7.88 0.42 -17.87
CA TYR A 59 -6.66 0.58 -18.65
C TYR A 59 -5.41 0.77 -17.79
N ASP A 60 -4.24 0.63 -18.41
CA ASP A 60 -2.97 0.99 -17.82
C ASP A 60 -2.87 2.51 -17.71
N THR A 61 -2.65 2.99 -16.48
CA THR A 61 -2.65 4.40 -16.12
C THR A 61 -1.34 4.82 -15.47
N ARG A 62 -0.27 4.05 -15.66
CA ARG A 62 1.06 4.42 -15.20
C ARG A 62 1.50 5.80 -15.72
N GLY A 63 2.16 6.56 -14.86
CA GLY A 63 2.71 7.87 -15.20
C GLY A 63 1.70 9.02 -15.23
N VAL A 64 0.41 8.79 -14.95
CA VAL A 64 -0.62 9.83 -15.12
C VAL A 64 -1.49 10.09 -13.88
N ILE A 65 -2.17 11.23 -13.90
CA ILE A 65 -3.18 11.64 -12.93
C ILE A 65 -4.56 11.40 -13.54
N ARG A 66 -5.40 10.63 -12.85
CA ARG A 66 -6.78 10.33 -13.27
C ARG A 66 -7.72 10.42 -12.09
N ALA A 67 -8.89 11.03 -12.29
CA ALA A 67 -9.96 11.11 -11.28
C ALA A 67 -9.50 11.61 -9.90
N GLY A 68 -8.55 12.55 -9.86
CA GLY A 68 -8.01 13.05 -8.60
C GLY A 68 -7.09 12.05 -7.88
N ILE A 69 -6.45 11.15 -8.61
CA ILE A 69 -5.46 10.21 -8.08
C ILE A 69 -4.26 10.12 -9.01
N ALA A 70 -3.06 10.21 -8.43
CA ALA A 70 -1.80 9.92 -9.13
C ALA A 70 -1.56 8.41 -9.21
N PHE A 71 -1.19 7.95 -10.41
CA PHE A 71 -0.82 6.59 -10.74
C PHE A 71 0.68 6.51 -11.06
N PRO A 72 1.54 6.43 -10.03
CA PRO A 72 2.98 6.29 -10.23
C PRO A 72 3.32 4.97 -10.96
N ASP A 73 4.45 4.96 -11.67
CA ASP A 73 4.97 3.76 -12.35
C ASP A 73 5.18 2.58 -11.39
N VAL A 74 5.62 2.91 -10.17
CA VAL A 74 5.73 1.95 -9.07
C VAL A 74 4.49 2.02 -8.18
N LYS A 75 3.97 0.86 -7.75
CA LYS A 75 2.84 0.75 -6.80
C LYS A 75 1.46 1.17 -7.36
N VAL A 76 1.21 0.99 -8.64
CA VAL A 76 -0.11 1.18 -9.30
C VAL A 76 -1.27 0.57 -8.51
N GLY A 77 -1.08 -0.61 -7.92
CA GLY A 77 -2.12 -1.27 -7.11
C GLY A 77 -2.61 -0.45 -5.91
N SER A 78 -1.74 0.35 -5.29
CA SER A 78 -2.16 1.26 -4.21
C SER A 78 -2.97 2.44 -4.74
N ALA A 79 -2.66 2.94 -5.94
CA ALA A 79 -3.44 4.02 -6.57
C ALA A 79 -4.83 3.52 -6.97
N ARG A 80 -4.92 2.33 -7.58
CA ARG A 80 -6.18 1.67 -7.94
C ARG A 80 -7.08 1.44 -6.72
N ARG A 81 -6.54 0.98 -5.59
CA ARG A 81 -7.30 0.85 -4.33
C ARG A 81 -7.87 2.19 -3.84
N ARG A 82 -7.06 3.26 -3.85
CA ARG A 82 -7.57 4.61 -3.50
C ARG A 82 -8.68 5.05 -4.45
N LEU A 83 -8.57 4.72 -5.73
CA LEU A 83 -9.59 5.07 -6.72
C LEU A 83 -10.88 4.31 -6.50
N MET A 84 -10.82 3.01 -6.22
CA MET A 84 -11.99 2.22 -5.86
C MET A 84 -12.71 2.78 -4.63
N VAL A 85 -11.96 3.12 -3.57
CA VAL A 85 -12.52 3.77 -2.38
C VAL A 85 -13.18 5.11 -2.74
N ARG A 86 -12.54 5.94 -3.56
CA ARG A 86 -13.10 7.23 -4.01
C ARG A 86 -14.37 7.06 -4.85
N LEU A 87 -14.46 6.00 -5.66
CA LEU A 87 -15.63 5.68 -6.49
C LEU A 87 -16.76 5.00 -5.69
N GLY A 88 -16.55 4.69 -4.41
CA GLY A 88 -17.51 3.92 -3.60
C GLY A 88 -17.60 2.45 -4.02
N LEU A 89 -16.58 1.91 -4.69
CA LEU A 89 -16.49 0.50 -5.04
C LEU A 89 -15.91 -0.25 -3.84
N SER A 90 -16.78 -0.88 -3.06
CA SER A 90 -16.49 -1.50 -1.76
C SER A 90 -15.65 -2.79 -1.80
N GLY A 91 -15.09 -3.16 -2.96
CA GLY A 91 -14.21 -4.31 -3.06
C GLY A 91 -12.77 -3.87 -2.87
N ASP A 92 -12.11 -4.27 -1.77
CA ASP A 92 -10.65 -4.41 -1.84
C ASP A 92 -10.41 -5.57 -2.81
N PRO A 93 -9.83 -5.36 -4.02
CA PRO A 93 -9.59 -6.45 -4.96
C PRO A 93 -8.67 -7.52 -4.37
N LEU A 94 -7.95 -7.19 -3.28
CA LEU A 94 -7.17 -8.13 -2.51
C LEU A 94 -7.99 -8.97 -1.52
N GLN A 95 -9.19 -8.53 -1.10
CA GLN A 95 -10.05 -9.29 -0.18
C GLN A 95 -10.83 -10.41 -0.86
N GLU A 96 -11.12 -10.31 -2.17
CA GLU A 96 -11.85 -11.38 -2.88
C GLU A 96 -11.01 -12.64 -3.14
N LYS A 97 -9.68 -12.56 -3.01
CA LYS A 97 -8.92 -13.75 -2.62
C LYS A 97 -9.16 -13.99 -1.14
N ALA A 98 -10.33 -14.52 -0.81
CA ALA A 98 -10.53 -15.27 0.41
C ALA A 98 -9.42 -16.32 0.43
N ALA A 99 -8.33 -16.02 1.14
CA ALA A 99 -7.15 -16.85 1.13
C ALA A 99 -7.60 -18.21 1.65
N VAL A 100 -7.52 -19.23 0.79
CA VAL A 100 -7.77 -20.61 1.18
C VAL A 100 -7.03 -20.82 2.50
N PRO A 101 -7.75 -21.21 3.58
CA PRO A 101 -7.16 -21.22 4.90
C PRO A 101 -5.93 -22.13 4.84
N ARG A 102 -4.74 -21.54 4.97
CA ARG A 102 -3.50 -22.30 4.96
C ARG A 102 -3.56 -23.37 6.05
N THR A 103 -3.25 -24.61 5.68
CA THR A 103 -3.14 -25.75 6.60
C THR A 103 -1.75 -25.81 7.23
N HIS A 104 -0.75 -25.23 6.57
CA HIS A 104 0.65 -25.19 7.01
C HIS A 104 1.18 -23.76 7.02
N CYS A 105 2.11 -23.47 7.93
CA CYS A 105 2.86 -22.21 7.90
C CYS A 105 3.98 -22.24 6.87
N ASP A 106 4.67 -21.11 6.65
CA ASP A 106 5.77 -21.02 5.67
C ASP A 106 6.99 -21.91 5.99
N ARG A 107 7.06 -22.49 7.20
CA ARG A 107 8.08 -23.48 7.61
C ARG A 107 7.51 -24.90 7.71
N ASP A 108 6.37 -25.13 7.06
CA ASP A 108 5.71 -26.42 6.99
C ASP A 108 5.24 -27.02 8.33
N HIS A 109 5.10 -26.19 9.38
CA HIS A 109 4.40 -26.63 10.59
C HIS A 109 2.89 -26.60 10.37
N GLU A 110 2.22 -27.67 10.78
CA GLU A 110 0.77 -27.81 10.76
C GLU A 110 0.08 -26.74 11.61
N LEU A 111 -0.93 -26.06 11.06
CA LEU A 111 -1.71 -25.01 11.70
C LEU A 111 -3.01 -25.57 12.29
N VAL A 112 -2.88 -26.48 13.25
CA VAL A 112 -3.98 -27.12 13.98
C VAL A 112 -3.79 -27.04 15.49
N GLY A 113 -4.92 -27.06 16.22
CA GLY A 113 -4.99 -27.15 17.67
C GLY A 113 -4.09 -26.14 18.39
N ASP A 114 -3.24 -26.65 19.28
CA ASP A 114 -2.35 -25.87 20.13
C ASP A 114 -1.21 -25.16 19.39
N ASN A 115 -0.98 -25.47 18.10
CA ASN A 115 0.07 -24.83 17.32
C ASN A 115 -0.39 -23.52 16.64
N VAL A 116 -1.62 -23.09 16.87
CA VAL A 116 -2.18 -21.86 16.28
C VAL A 116 -2.36 -20.78 17.35
N ILE A 117 -1.83 -19.58 17.08
CA ILE A 117 -2.11 -18.37 17.86
C ILE A 117 -2.94 -17.44 16.97
N VAL A 118 -4.14 -17.11 17.40
CA VAL A 118 -5.00 -16.13 16.72
C VAL A 118 -4.77 -14.74 17.31
N ARG A 119 -4.43 -13.77 16.46
CA ARG A 119 -4.22 -12.37 16.84
C ARG A 119 -5.54 -11.58 16.81
N LYS A 120 -5.52 -10.37 17.37
CA LYS A 120 -6.68 -9.45 17.36
C LYS A 120 -7.14 -9.03 15.96
N ASP A 121 -6.25 -9.08 14.97
CA ASP A 121 -6.54 -8.82 13.55
C ASP A 121 -7.14 -10.05 12.83
N GLY A 122 -7.37 -11.16 13.53
CA GLY A 122 -7.83 -12.42 12.95
C GLY A 122 -6.74 -13.24 12.28
N ALA A 123 -5.49 -12.76 12.22
CA ALA A 123 -4.40 -13.51 11.60
C ALA A 123 -3.99 -14.72 12.46
N ARG A 124 -3.71 -15.85 11.80
CA ARG A 124 -3.19 -17.08 12.42
C ARG A 124 -1.66 -17.08 12.37
N LEU A 125 -1.02 -17.32 13.50
CA LEU A 125 0.42 -17.49 13.63
C LEU A 125 0.74 -18.91 14.11
N CYS A 126 1.79 -19.52 13.55
CA CYS A 126 2.34 -20.77 14.07
C CYS A 126 3.06 -20.52 15.41
N ARG A 127 2.67 -21.27 16.45
CA ARG A 127 3.24 -21.19 17.79
C ARG A 127 4.69 -21.64 17.82
N ALA A 128 5.05 -22.72 17.14
CA ALA A 128 6.44 -23.17 17.00
C ALA A 128 7.32 -22.08 16.37
N CYS A 129 6.88 -21.47 15.27
CA CYS A 129 7.57 -20.34 14.64
C CYS A 129 7.68 -19.11 15.57
N SER A 130 6.68 -18.87 16.41
CA SER A 130 6.69 -17.78 17.39
C SER A 130 7.72 -18.02 18.50
N LEU A 131 7.77 -19.26 19.04
CA LEU A 131 8.72 -19.67 20.06
C LEU A 131 10.17 -19.61 19.55
N ALA A 132 10.42 -20.12 18.34
CA ALA A 132 11.73 -20.07 17.71
C ALA A 132 12.22 -18.62 17.54
N ARG A 133 11.38 -17.73 17.02
CA ARG A 133 11.69 -16.29 16.92
C ARG A 133 11.90 -15.63 18.29
N GLY A 134 11.17 -16.08 19.32
CA GLY A 134 11.36 -15.64 20.70
C GLY A 134 12.73 -16.04 21.25
N ALA A 135 13.14 -17.29 21.01
CA ALA A 135 14.45 -17.80 21.42
C ALA A 135 15.59 -17.04 20.73
N GLU A 136 15.49 -16.82 19.41
CA GLU A 136 16.47 -16.05 18.65
C GLU A 136 16.61 -14.61 19.17
N ARG A 137 15.50 -13.92 19.43
CA ARG A 137 15.51 -12.56 20.00
C ARG A 137 16.19 -12.52 21.37
N ARG A 138 15.92 -13.50 22.24
CA ARG A 138 16.57 -13.60 23.55
C ARG A 138 18.07 -13.84 23.42
N ALA A 139 18.49 -14.70 22.49
CA ALA A 139 19.92 -14.95 22.22
C ALA A 139 20.63 -13.67 21.75
N LYS A 140 20.05 -12.94 20.78
CA LYS A 140 20.58 -11.65 20.31
C LYS A 140 20.68 -10.62 21.43
N ALA A 141 19.64 -10.48 22.26
CA ALA A 141 19.64 -9.53 23.37
C ALA A 141 20.72 -9.88 24.43
N ARG A 142 20.94 -11.17 24.70
CA ARG A 142 22.02 -11.62 25.59
C ARG A 142 23.39 -11.25 25.02
N ALA A 143 23.65 -11.57 23.75
CA ALA A 143 24.91 -11.24 23.08
C ALA A 143 25.18 -9.73 23.05
N GLN A 144 24.16 -8.91 22.79
CA GLN A 144 24.28 -7.44 22.84
C GLN A 144 24.60 -6.93 24.24
N ARG A 145 23.97 -7.50 25.29
CA ARG A 145 24.25 -7.13 26.67
C ARG A 145 25.68 -7.50 27.07
N GLU A 146 26.15 -8.67 26.68
CA GLU A 146 27.51 -9.14 26.94
C GLU A 146 28.54 -8.25 26.24
N SER A 147 28.35 -7.97 24.94
CA SER A 147 29.19 -7.05 24.18
C SER A 147 29.23 -5.66 24.82
N ARG A 148 28.07 -5.13 25.25
CA ARG A 148 28.01 -3.84 25.96
C ARG A 148 28.77 -3.86 27.29
N LEU A 149 28.67 -4.95 28.05
CA LEU A 149 29.40 -5.09 29.31
C LEU A 149 30.91 -5.21 29.09
N ALA A 150 31.35 -5.89 28.02
CA ALA A 150 32.75 -5.97 27.65
C ALA A 150 33.33 -4.59 27.32
N LEU A 151 32.64 -3.81 26.48
CA LEU A 151 33.04 -2.44 26.16
C LEU A 151 33.15 -1.54 27.40
N LEU A 152 32.23 -1.70 28.37
CA LEU A 152 32.28 -0.95 29.63
C LEU A 152 33.45 -1.37 30.52
N ARG A 153 33.89 -2.63 30.47
CA ARG A 153 35.05 -3.12 31.22
C ARG A 153 36.37 -2.63 30.63
N GLU A 154 36.45 -2.51 29.30
CA GLU A 154 37.64 -1.98 28.62
C GLU A 154 37.80 -0.46 28.81
N ALA A 155 36.71 0.25 29.08
CA ALA A 155 36.70 1.69 29.30
C ALA A 155 37.04 2.12 30.75
N ALA A 156 37.18 1.17 31.68
CA ALA A 156 37.45 1.41 33.10
C ALA A 156 38.92 1.13 33.43
#